data_AF-A0A7K2PY60-F1
#
_entry.id   AF-A0A7K2PY60-F1
#
_cell.length_a   1.000
_cell.length_b   1.000
_cell.length_c   1.000
_cell.angle_alpha   90.00
_cell.angle_beta   90.00
_cell.angle_gamma   90.00
#
_symmetry.space_group_name_H-M   'P 1'
#
loop_
_entity.id
_entity.type
_entity.pdbx_description
1 polymer ?
#
loop_
_entity_poly.entity_id
_entity_poly.type
_entity_poly.pdbx_seq_one_letter_code
_entity_poly.pdbx_strand_id
1 'polypeptide(L)'
;MYEECAALLAAMSLRELSHVELVRPRVLAELVGGLRASGRHEDALGVGPEAREALRGPVAWAVPEIVLPLRVRLLVDLARCHSATGAPAEARACAVEAVAEARRPLGASALSSALTCLADVLGELGEADKESGIRRELGDLDPDFTADRSGG
;
A
#
# COMPACT_ATOMS: atom_id res chain seq x y z
N MET A 1 27.90 -24.19 -3.10
CA MET A 1 26.80 -23.39 -2.51
C MET A 1 26.52 -22.10 -3.26
N TYR A 2 27.34 -21.04 -3.20
CA TYR A 2 26.99 -19.76 -3.87
C TYR A 2 26.96 -19.87 -5.41
N GLU A 3 27.91 -20.61 -6.00
CA GLU A 3 27.97 -20.84 -7.45
C GLU A 3 26.83 -21.71 -7.98
N GLU A 4 26.36 -22.68 -7.19
CA GLU A 4 25.20 -23.51 -7.54
C GLU A 4 23.92 -22.69 -7.51
N CYS A 5 23.75 -21.80 -6.53
CA CYS A 5 22.62 -20.86 -6.50
C CYS A 5 22.65 -19.90 -7.69
N ALA A 6 23.82 -19.38 -8.06
CA ALA A 6 23.96 -18.49 -9.21
C ALA A 6 23.65 -19.20 -10.54
N ALA A 7 24.12 -20.44 -10.72
CA ALA A 7 23.82 -21.24 -11.90
C ALA A 7 22.33 -21.59 -12.01
N LEU A 8 21.68 -21.90 -10.87
CA LEU A 8 20.25 -22.19 -10.83
C LEU A 8 19.42 -20.94 -11.18
N LEU A 9 19.77 -19.77 -10.62
CA LEU A 9 19.13 -18.49 -10.95
C LEU A 9 19.32 -18.12 -12.43
N ALA A 10 20.51 -18.35 -12.99
CA ALA A 10 20.78 -18.06 -14.40
C ALA A 10 19.99 -18.96 -15.37
N ALA A 11 19.56 -20.14 -14.92
CA ALA A 11 18.76 -21.07 -15.71
C ALA A 11 17.24 -20.85 -15.59
N MET A 12 16.79 -20.00 -14.66
CA MET A 12 15.37 -19.73 -14.42
C MET A 12 14.78 -18.77 -15.46
N SER A 13 13.50 -18.93 -15.76
CA SER A 13 12.78 -17.97 -16.60
C SER A 13 12.60 -16.63 -15.86
N LEU A 14 12.39 -15.55 -16.62
CA LEU A 14 12.19 -14.19 -16.09
C LEU A 14 11.00 -14.11 -15.10
N ARG A 15 10.01 -14.99 -15.25
CA ARG A 15 8.86 -15.14 -14.34
C ARG A 15 9.24 -15.83 -13.04
N GLU A 16 10.08 -16.85 -13.08
CA GLU A 16 10.51 -17.55 -11.86
C GLU A 16 11.52 -16.70 -11.09
N LEU A 17 12.40 -15.98 -11.79
CA LEU A 17 13.28 -14.97 -11.20
C LEU A 17 12.48 -13.85 -10.54
N SER A 18 11.41 -13.36 -11.18
CA SER A 18 10.58 -12.31 -10.57
C SER A 18 9.92 -12.79 -9.27
N HIS A 19 9.51 -14.05 -9.16
CA HIS A 19 8.98 -14.59 -7.90
C HIS A 19 10.00 -14.61 -6.76
N VAL A 20 11.27 -14.93 -7.05
CA VAL A 20 12.35 -14.90 -6.06
C VAL A 20 12.68 -13.45 -5.67
N GLU A 21 12.76 -12.55 -6.65
CA GLU A 21 13.02 -11.13 -6.44
C GLU A 21 11.87 -10.41 -5.69
N LEU A 22 10.66 -10.97 -5.69
CA LEU A 22 9.51 -10.46 -4.94
C LEU A 22 9.53 -10.81 -3.45
N VAL A 23 10.32 -11.79 -3.02
CA VAL A 23 10.32 -12.24 -1.63
C VAL A 23 10.70 -11.08 -0.70
N ARG A 24 11.80 -10.40 -0.99
CA ARG A 24 12.28 -9.27 -0.17
C ARG A 24 11.27 -8.11 -0.07
N PRO A 25 10.78 -7.52 -1.17
CA PRO A 25 9.81 -6.41 -1.07
C PRO A 25 8.52 -6.83 -0.36
N ARG A 26 8.06 -8.07 -0.55
CA ARG A 26 6.88 -8.57 0.15
C ARG A 26 7.13 -8.70 1.64
N VAL A 27 8.23 -9.34 2.05
CA VAL A 27 8.59 -9.49 3.47
C VAL A 27 8.70 -8.15 4.17
N LEU A 28 9.35 -7.16 3.55
CA LEU A 28 9.46 -5.82 4.10
C LEU A 28 8.09 -5.14 4.26
N ALA A 29 7.21 -5.26 3.27
CA ALA A 29 5.85 -4.71 3.37
C ALA A 29 5.01 -5.40 4.46
N GLU A 30 5.08 -6.73 4.56
CA GLU A 30 4.40 -7.47 5.63
C GLU A 30 4.97 -7.14 7.02
N LEU A 31 6.29 -6.93 7.11
CA LEU A 31 6.94 -6.53 8.36
C LEU A 31 6.43 -5.16 8.85
N VAL A 32 6.34 -4.17 7.95
CA VAL A 32 5.75 -2.86 8.28
C VAL A 32 4.31 -3.01 8.78
N GLY A 33 3.49 -3.79 8.07
CA GLY A 33 2.09 -4.04 8.47
C GLY A 33 1.98 -4.74 9.83
N GLY A 34 2.83 -5.73 10.11
CA GLY A 34 2.88 -6.44 11.38
C GLY A 34 3.38 -5.58 12.56
N LEU A 35 4.40 -4.75 12.34
CA LEU A 35 4.88 -3.79 13.32
C LEU A 35 3.81 -2.74 13.64
N ARG A 36 3.14 -2.18 12.62
CA ARG A 36 2.00 -1.27 12.83
C ARG A 36 0.89 -1.94 13.63
N ALA A 37 0.48 -3.15 13.25
CA ALA A 37 -0.61 -3.87 13.90
C ALA A 37 -0.31 -4.21 15.37
N SER A 38 0.97 -4.31 15.75
CA SER A 38 1.42 -4.53 17.13
C SER A 38 1.69 -3.23 17.91
N GLY A 39 1.35 -2.06 17.35
CA GLY A 39 1.57 -0.75 17.99
C GLY A 39 3.01 -0.25 17.95
N ARG A 40 3.91 -0.97 17.26
CA ARG A 40 5.32 -0.63 17.11
C ARG A 40 5.52 0.34 15.95
N HIS A 41 4.89 1.51 16.05
CA HIS A 41 4.80 2.48 14.96
C HIS A 41 6.16 3.04 14.55
N GLU A 42 7.04 3.36 15.51
CA GLU A 42 8.39 3.87 15.22
C GLU A 42 9.25 2.81 14.51
N ASP A 43 9.16 1.54 14.92
CA ASP A 43 9.88 0.44 14.25
C ASP A 43 9.36 0.24 12.81
N ALA A 44 8.04 0.33 12.61
CA ALA A 44 7.43 0.25 11.29
C ALA A 44 7.94 1.38 10.38
N LEU A 45 8.03 2.61 10.90
CA LEU A 45 8.60 3.76 10.20
C LEU A 45 10.10 3.56 9.90
N GLY A 46 10.85 2.92 10.80
CA GLY A 46 12.26 2.58 10.59
C GLY A 46 12.48 1.62 9.41
N VAL A 47 11.59 0.65 9.20
CA VAL A 47 11.64 -0.29 8.06
C VAL A 47 11.11 0.34 6.76
N GLY A 48 10.23 1.33 6.88
CA GLY A 48 9.52 1.98 5.77
C GLY A 48 10.40 2.36 4.57
N PRO A 49 11.51 3.10 4.74
CA PRO A 49 12.38 3.48 3.62
C PRO A 49 12.90 2.29 2.81
N GLU A 50 13.35 1.23 3.48
CA GLU A 50 13.86 0.03 2.81
C GLU A 50 12.74 -0.70 2.05
N ALA A 51 11.55 -0.79 2.64
CA ALA A 51 10.37 -1.38 2.00
C ALA A 51 9.95 -0.61 0.75
N ARG A 52 9.98 0.73 0.81
CA ARG A 52 9.64 1.61 -0.32
C ARG A 52 10.61 1.46 -1.48
N GLU A 53 11.90 1.42 -1.20
CA GLU A 53 12.91 1.21 -2.24
C GLU A 53 12.81 -0.18 -2.87
N ALA A 54 12.59 -1.22 -2.06
CA ALA A 54 12.39 -2.57 -2.57
C ALA A 54 11.18 -2.67 -3.53
N LEU A 55 10.10 -1.93 -3.25
CA LEU A 55 8.89 -1.91 -4.09
C LEU A 55 8.97 -0.93 -5.28
N ARG A 56 10.05 -0.15 -5.43
CA ARG A 56 10.31 0.72 -6.58
C ARG A 56 11.34 0.14 -7.56
N GLY A 57 12.00 -0.96 -7.18
CA GLY A 57 13.06 -1.60 -7.98
C GLY A 57 12.58 -2.28 -9.28
N PRO A 58 13.51 -2.85 -10.07
CA PRO A 58 13.24 -3.43 -11.40
C PRO A 58 12.11 -4.46 -11.44
N VAL A 59 11.92 -5.23 -10.36
CA VAL A 59 10.85 -6.23 -10.23
C VAL A 59 9.45 -5.61 -10.32
N ALA A 60 9.30 -4.33 -9.95
CA ALA A 60 8.03 -3.60 -10.01
C ALA A 60 7.46 -3.51 -11.43
N TRP A 61 8.32 -3.55 -12.45
CA TRP A 61 7.92 -3.49 -13.85
C TRP A 61 7.55 -4.85 -14.43
N ALA A 62 8.09 -5.93 -13.86
CA ALA A 62 7.86 -7.29 -14.35
C ALA A 62 6.52 -7.88 -13.90
N VAL A 63 6.03 -7.47 -12.71
CA VAL A 63 4.80 -7.98 -12.09
C VAL A 63 4.00 -6.85 -11.38
N PRO A 64 3.60 -5.80 -12.10
CA PRO A 64 2.93 -4.64 -11.52
C PRO A 64 1.62 -4.99 -10.78
N GLU A 65 0.93 -6.05 -11.21
CA GLU A 65 -0.30 -6.56 -10.59
C GLU A 65 -0.09 -7.06 -9.15
N ILE A 66 1.14 -7.47 -8.80
CA ILE A 66 1.49 -7.89 -7.44
C ILE A 66 2.07 -6.70 -6.68
N VAL A 67 2.99 -5.96 -7.29
CA VAL A 67 3.77 -4.92 -6.60
C VAL A 67 2.93 -3.70 -6.26
N LEU A 68 1.98 -3.33 -7.12
CA LEU A 68 1.21 -2.11 -6.92
C LEU A 68 0.27 -2.19 -5.71
N PRO A 69 -0.53 -3.26 -5.51
CA PRO A 69 -1.28 -3.45 -4.26
C PRO A 69 -0.40 -3.46 -3.01
N LEU A 70 0.79 -4.06 -3.08
CA LEU A 70 1.75 -4.05 -1.96
C LEU A 70 2.22 -2.63 -1.64
N ARG A 71 2.51 -1.82 -2.66
CA ARG A 71 2.93 -0.42 -2.51
C ARG A 71 1.84 0.43 -1.89
N VAL A 72 0.59 0.31 -2.36
CA VAL A 72 -0.55 1.03 -1.78
C VAL A 72 -0.72 0.66 -0.31
N ARG A 73 -0.69 -0.63 0.02
CA ARG A 73 -0.81 -1.08 1.42
C ARG A 73 0.32 -0.56 2.30
N LEU A 74 1.57 -0.62 1.83
CA LEU A 74 2.71 -0.06 2.55
C LEU A 74 2.49 1.43 2.85
N LEU A 75 2.04 2.21 1.86
CA LEU A 75 1.78 3.65 2.05
C LEU A 75 0.67 3.91 3.07
N VAL A 76 -0.40 3.12 3.05
CA VAL A 76 -1.48 3.18 4.06
C VAL A 76 -0.95 2.85 5.46
N ASP A 77 -0.14 1.80 5.59
CA ASP A 77 0.42 1.42 6.88
C ASP A 77 1.38 2.48 7.42
N LEU A 78 2.20 3.10 6.57
CA LEU A 78 3.09 4.20 6.95
C LEU A 78 2.30 5.47 7.32
N ALA A 79 1.24 5.80 6.58
CA ALA A 79 0.36 6.93 6.92
C ALA A 79 -0.21 6.78 8.33
N ARG A 80 -0.74 5.59 8.65
CA ARG A 80 -1.28 5.27 9.98
C ARG A 80 -0.21 5.32 11.07
N CYS A 81 1.01 4.86 10.79
CA CYS A 81 2.11 4.99 11.75
C CYS A 81 2.45 6.47 12.01
N HIS A 82 2.54 7.28 10.95
CA HIS A 82 2.78 8.72 11.09
C HIS A 82 1.69 9.43 11.88
N SER A 83 0.40 9.12 11.66
CA SER A 83 -0.69 9.64 12.49
C SER A 83 -0.50 9.25 13.96
N ALA A 84 -0.21 7.97 14.24
CA ALA A 84 -0.02 7.48 15.59
C ALA A 84 1.19 8.10 16.32
N THR A 85 2.23 8.50 15.58
CA THR A 85 3.42 9.17 16.14
C THR A 85 3.33 10.69 16.12
N GLY A 86 2.20 11.29 15.73
CA GLY A 86 2.02 12.75 15.73
C GLY A 86 2.78 13.46 14.59
N ALA A 87 2.93 12.81 13.44
CA ALA A 87 3.55 13.33 12.22
C ALA A 87 2.49 13.57 11.12
N PRO A 88 1.58 14.55 11.29
CA PRO A 88 0.40 14.71 10.43
C PRO A 88 0.73 15.08 8.97
N ALA A 89 1.84 15.77 8.72
CA ALA A 89 2.24 16.15 7.35
C ALA A 89 2.68 14.91 6.55
N GLU A 90 3.45 14.03 7.19
CA GLU A 90 3.94 12.78 6.64
C GLU A 90 2.82 11.75 6.47
N ALA A 91 1.88 11.71 7.43
CA ALA A 91 0.67 10.90 7.33
C ALA A 91 -0.13 11.26 6.09
N ARG A 92 -0.38 12.56 5.89
CA ARG A 92 -1.08 13.08 4.72
C ARG A 92 -0.32 12.80 3.42
N ALA A 93 0.99 13.00 3.40
CA ALA A 93 1.81 12.72 2.23
C ALA A 93 1.70 11.24 1.81
N CYS A 94 1.81 10.31 2.75
CA CYS A 94 1.68 8.88 2.49
C CYS A 94 0.28 8.51 2.00
N ALA A 95 -0.78 9.02 2.63
CA ALA A 95 -2.16 8.73 2.22
C ALA A 95 -2.49 9.27 0.82
N VAL A 96 -2.02 10.48 0.48
CA VAL A 96 -2.19 11.05 -0.85
C VAL A 96 -1.44 10.22 -1.90
N GLU A 97 -0.21 9.81 -1.62
CA GLU A 97 0.55 8.94 -2.53
C GLU A 97 -0.12 7.57 -2.69
N ALA A 98 -0.70 7.01 -1.62
CA ALA A 98 -1.43 5.73 -1.69
C ALA A 98 -2.61 5.83 -2.67
N VAL A 99 -3.39 6.90 -2.62
CA VAL A 99 -4.50 7.14 -3.55
C VAL A 99 -3.97 7.32 -4.98
N ALA A 100 -2.89 8.07 -5.17
CA ALA A 100 -2.28 8.28 -6.48
C ALA A 100 -1.79 6.96 -7.11
N GLU A 101 -1.16 6.08 -6.32
CA GLU A 101 -0.74 4.74 -6.75
C GLU A 101 -1.94 3.84 -7.05
N ALA A 102 -2.97 3.83 -6.19
CA ALA A 102 -4.17 3.01 -6.37
C ALA A 102 -5.03 3.40 -7.57
N ARG A 103 -4.94 4.66 -8.03
CA ARG A 103 -5.61 5.14 -9.25
C ARG A 103 -4.92 4.71 -10.54
N ARG A 104 -3.72 4.15 -10.48
CA ARG A 104 -3.06 3.60 -11.68
C ARG A 104 -3.77 2.30 -12.12
N PRO A 105 -3.59 1.88 -13.39
CA PRO A 105 -4.04 0.57 -13.84
C PRO A 105 -3.56 -0.53 -12.87
N LEU A 106 -4.43 -1.51 -12.58
CA LEU A 106 -4.19 -2.61 -11.62
C LEU A 106 -4.22 -2.22 -10.13
N GLY A 107 -4.43 -0.94 -9.79
CA GLY A 107 -4.57 -0.47 -8.41
C GLY A 107 -5.98 -0.42 -7.85
N ALA A 108 -6.99 -0.63 -8.70
CA ALA A 108 -8.39 -0.45 -8.35
C ALA A 108 -8.81 -1.25 -7.10
N SER A 109 -8.30 -2.48 -6.93
CA SER A 109 -8.60 -3.32 -5.77
C SER A 109 -8.09 -2.75 -4.43
N ALA A 110 -7.14 -1.81 -4.47
CA ALA A 110 -6.57 -1.16 -3.29
C ALA A 110 -7.11 0.27 -3.08
N LEU A 111 -7.91 0.81 -4.02
CA LEU A 111 -8.37 2.19 -4.01
C LEU A 111 -9.26 2.51 -2.80
N SER A 112 -10.20 1.63 -2.46
CA SER A 112 -11.08 1.81 -1.29
C SER A 112 -10.29 1.95 0.01
N SER A 113 -9.25 1.13 0.21
CA SER A 113 -8.37 1.21 1.39
C SER A 113 -7.58 2.52 1.44
N ALA A 114 -7.04 2.96 0.29
CA ALA A 114 -6.29 4.21 0.20
C ALA A 114 -7.18 5.44 0.47
N LEU A 115 -8.39 5.47 -0.09
CA LEU A 115 -9.35 6.55 0.12
C LEU A 115 -9.84 6.59 1.57
N THR A 116 -10.11 5.44 2.18
CA THR A 116 -10.45 5.34 3.61
C THR A 116 -9.34 5.96 4.46
N CYS A 117 -8.09 5.56 4.21
CA CYS A 117 -6.94 6.11 4.92
C CYS A 117 -6.80 7.63 4.75
N LEU A 118 -7.01 8.14 3.53
CA LEU A 118 -6.94 9.59 3.27
C LEU A 118 -8.06 10.34 3.97
N ALA A 119 -9.29 9.80 4.00
CA ALA A 119 -10.40 10.40 4.73
C ALA A 119 -10.11 10.48 6.24
N ASP A 120 -9.60 9.41 6.83
CA ASP A 120 -9.25 9.38 8.26
C ASP A 120 -8.20 10.45 8.60
N VAL A 121 -7.12 10.53 7.81
CA VAL A 121 -6.07 11.55 7.99
C VAL A 121 -6.62 12.97 7.82
N LEU A 122 -7.49 13.21 6.83
CA LEU A 122 -8.11 14.53 6.65
C LEU A 122 -9.03 14.90 7.83
N GLY A 123 -9.73 13.92 8.41
CA GLY A 123 -10.53 14.10 9.62
C GLY A 123 -9.68 14.44 10.84
N GLU A 124 -8.57 13.74 11.05
CA GLU A 124 -7.58 14.05 12.09
C GLU A 124 -7.01 15.47 11.95
N LEU A 125 -6.88 15.97 10.72
CA LEU A 125 -6.44 17.33 10.41
C LEU A 125 -7.56 18.39 10.51
N GLY A 126 -8.82 17.99 10.70
CA GLY A 126 -9.98 18.90 10.70
C GLY A 126 -10.34 19.46 9.32
N GLU A 127 -9.90 18.83 8.23
CA GLU A 127 -10.18 19.24 6.85
C GLU A 127 -11.51 18.68 6.34
N ALA A 128 -12.62 18.98 7.05
CA ALA A 128 -13.93 18.35 6.90
C ALA A 128 -14.48 18.35 5.46
N ASP A 129 -14.32 19.45 4.71
CA ASP A 129 -14.81 19.52 3.32
C ASP A 129 -14.09 18.54 2.39
N LYS A 130 -12.77 18.39 2.56
CA LYS A 130 -11.97 17.46 1.76
C LYS A 130 -12.24 16.03 2.17
N GLU A 131 -12.31 15.76 3.47
CA GLU A 131 -12.70 14.47 4.03
C GLU A 131 -14.06 14.02 3.49
N SER A 132 -15.07 14.89 3.51
CA SER A 132 -16.40 14.64 2.95
C SER A 132 -16.35 14.34 1.45
N GLY A 133 -15.51 15.06 0.70
CA GLY A 133 -15.24 14.77 -0.71
C GLY A 133 -14.72 13.35 -0.94
N ILE A 134 -13.71 12.93 -0.17
CA ILE A 134 -13.12 11.58 -0.26
C ILE A 134 -14.13 10.50 0.15
N ARG A 135 -14.93 10.73 1.20
CA ARG A 135 -15.96 9.76 1.61
C ARG A 135 -17.08 9.60 0.58
N ARG A 136 -17.44 10.66 -0.13
CA ARG A 136 -18.39 10.57 -1.25
C ARG A 136 -17.81 9.70 -2.38
N GLU A 137 -16.57 9.97 -2.78
CA GLU A 137 -15.88 9.13 -3.79
C GLU A 137 -15.83 7.67 -3.37
N LEU A 138 -15.54 7.39 -2.09
CA LEU A 138 -15.55 6.04 -1.56
C LEU A 138 -16.94 5.38 -1.68
N GLY A 139 -18.02 6.11 -1.37
CA GLY A 139 -19.40 5.61 -1.52
C GLY A 139 -19.78 5.34 -2.98
N ASP A 140 -19.27 6.14 -3.91
CA ASP A 140 -19.51 5.94 -5.35
C ASP A 140 -18.76 4.70 -5.92
N LEU A 141 -17.74 4.19 -5.21
CA LEU A 141 -17.03 2.96 -5.58
C LEU A 141 -17.78 1.67 -5.22
N ASP A 142 -18.75 1.71 -4.30
CA ASP A 142 -19.58 0.57 -3.88
C ASP A 142 -21.04 0.74 -4.38
N PRO A 143 -21.33 0.59 -5.69
CA PRO A 143 -22.69 0.75 -6.21
C PRO A 143 -23.67 -0.36 -5.77
N ASP A 144 -23.20 -1.47 -5.19
CA ASP A 144 -24.02 -2.67 -4.94
C ASP A 144 -24.78 -2.70 -3.60
N PHE A 145 -24.58 -1.75 -2.69
CA PHE A 145 -25.27 -1.77 -1.39
C PHE A 145 -26.67 -1.10 -1.39
N THR A 146 -27.01 -0.34 -2.45
CA THR A 146 -28.28 0.41 -2.54
C THR A 146 -29.31 -0.21 -3.49
N ALA A 147 -28.90 -1.14 -4.36
CA ALA A 147 -29.82 -1.86 -5.25
C ALA A 147 -30.63 -2.95 -4.52
N ASP A 148 -30.09 -3.55 -3.46
CA ASP A 148 -30.69 -4.73 -2.80
C ASP A 148 -31.76 -4.39 -1.74
N ARG A 149 -31.95 -3.09 -1.40
CA ARG A 149 -32.99 -2.63 -0.45
C ARG A 149 -34.25 -2.05 -1.11
N SER A 150 -34.33 -2.04 -2.43
CA SER A 150 -35.50 -1.53 -3.17
C SER A 150 -36.36 -2.64 -3.79
N GLY A 151 -36.05 -3.91 -3.51
CA GLY A 151 -36.71 -5.10 -4.07
C GLY A 151 -37.11 -6.11 -3.00
N GLY A 152 -37.88 -5.70 -2.00
CA GLY A 152 -38.48 -6.58 -0.97
C GLY A 152 -39.76 -6.01 -0.40
#